data_AF-A0A819CHL6-F1
#
_entry.id   AF-A0A819CHL6-F1
#
_cell.length_a   1.000
_cell.length_b   1.000
_cell.length_c   1.000
_cell.angle_alpha   90.00
_cell.angle_beta   90.00
_cell.angle_gamma   90.00
#
_symmetry.space_group_name_H-M   'P 1'
#
loop_
_entity.id
_entity.type
_entity.pdbx_description
1 polymer ?
#
loop_
_entity_poly.entity_id
_entity_poly.type
_entity_poly.pdbx_seq_one_letter_code
_entity_poly.pdbx_strand_id
1 'polypeptide(L)'
;YVTSAPFSRDYQMLTSVANDIDSTDRDRWCEYILYKNLIRVGYARITHAGLTDTEIQMAKFKIPTDKKYTDNPTVVTDPSVVKDQSLLFNSKFGSFYRGHGRFNTHRFHMDTPKYFLPKENQSN
;
A
#
# COMPACT_ATOMS: atom_id res chain seq x y z
N TYR A 1 -12.66 -10.42 1.71
CA TYR A 1 -12.09 -10.72 0.38
C TYR A 1 -13.14 -10.33 -0.65
N VAL A 2 -12.79 -9.50 -1.63
CA VAL A 2 -13.73 -8.99 -2.65
C VAL A 2 -13.09 -9.17 -4.01
N THR A 3 -13.72 -9.94 -4.89
CA THR A 3 -13.25 -10.13 -6.27
C THR A 3 -13.75 -8.99 -7.15
N SER A 4 -12.95 -7.95 -7.28
CA SER A 4 -13.25 -6.78 -8.11
C SER A 4 -11.99 -6.35 -8.86
N ALA A 5 -12.17 -5.90 -10.11
CA ALA A 5 -11.14 -5.18 -10.83
C ALA A 5 -11.02 -3.73 -10.29
N PRO A 6 -9.83 -3.10 -10.39
CA PRO A 6 -9.67 -1.68 -10.06
C PRO A 6 -10.65 -0.81 -10.83
N PHE A 7 -11.22 0.19 -10.15
CA PHE A 7 -12.20 1.14 -10.72
C PHE A 7 -13.52 0.51 -11.20
N SER A 8 -13.76 -0.78 -10.98
CA SER A 8 -15.05 -1.39 -11.27
C SER A 8 -16.14 -0.87 -10.32
N ARG A 9 -17.41 -1.19 -10.61
CA ARG A 9 -18.56 -0.79 -9.78
C ARG A 9 -18.35 -1.11 -8.30
N ASP A 10 -17.94 -2.34 -7.99
CA ASP A 10 -17.83 -2.79 -6.61
C ASP A 10 -16.64 -2.13 -5.91
N TYR A 11 -15.53 -1.91 -6.62
CA TYR A 11 -14.40 -1.11 -6.13
C TYR A 11 -14.83 0.32 -5.79
N GLN A 12 -15.56 0.98 -6.68
CA GLN A 12 -16.05 2.35 -6.47
C GLN A 12 -17.02 2.43 -5.28
N MET A 13 -17.91 1.45 -5.14
CA MET A 13 -18.81 1.37 -3.99
C MET A 13 -18.04 1.26 -2.68
N LEU A 14 -17.03 0.39 -2.62
CA LEU A 14 -16.23 0.20 -1.41
C LEU A 14 -15.34 1.40 -1.08
N THR A 15 -14.73 2.02 -2.09
CA THR A 15 -13.87 3.20 -1.92
C THR A 15 -14.64 4.50 -1.69
N SER A 16 -15.97 4.49 -1.87
CA SER A 16 -16.82 5.62 -1.47
C SER A 16 -16.95 5.80 0.04
N VAL A 17 -16.72 4.72 0.81
CA VAL A 17 -16.91 4.72 2.28
C VAL A 17 -15.62 4.50 3.06
N ALA A 18 -14.53 4.11 2.40
CA ALA A 18 -13.22 3.80 2.97
C ALA A 18 -12.10 4.16 1.98
N ASN A 19 -10.90 4.40 2.49
CA ASN A 19 -9.73 4.66 1.68
C ASN A 19 -9.08 3.35 1.24
N ASP A 20 -8.54 3.32 0.03
CA ASP A 20 -7.68 2.23 -0.43
C ASP A 20 -6.22 2.53 -0.04
N ILE A 21 -5.52 1.54 0.54
CA ILE A 21 -4.12 1.68 0.97
C ILE A 21 -3.24 2.19 -0.17
N ASP A 22 -3.52 1.75 -1.41
CA ASP A 22 -2.75 2.08 -2.60
C ASP A 22 -3.64 2.11 -3.86
N SER A 23 -4.41 3.18 -4.02
CA SER A 23 -5.27 3.41 -5.19
C SER A 23 -4.50 3.67 -6.49
N THR A 24 -3.16 3.80 -6.44
CA THR A 24 -2.32 4.03 -7.62
C THR A 24 -2.01 2.75 -8.39
N ASP A 25 -2.14 1.59 -7.73
CA ASP A 25 -1.90 0.28 -8.34
C ASP A 25 -3.11 -0.21 -9.13
N ARG A 26 -3.01 -0.11 -10.46
CA ARG A 26 -4.07 -0.50 -11.40
C ARG A 26 -4.05 -1.99 -11.76
N ASP A 27 -3.04 -2.72 -11.32
CA ASP A 27 -2.87 -4.16 -11.58
C ASP A 27 -3.17 -5.01 -10.34
N ARG A 28 -3.62 -4.40 -9.23
CA ARG A 28 -4.05 -5.11 -8.03
C ARG A 28 -5.51 -5.53 -8.10
N TRP A 29 -5.73 -6.80 -8.41
CA TRP A 29 -7.05 -7.41 -8.50
C TRP A 29 -7.38 -8.17 -7.20
N CYS A 30 -8.63 -8.12 -6.77
CA CYS A 30 -9.21 -8.98 -5.73
C CYS A 30 -8.68 -8.86 -4.28
N GLU A 31 -7.60 -8.10 -4.04
CA GLU A 31 -6.95 -8.02 -2.72
C GLU A 31 -6.76 -6.58 -2.24
N TYR A 32 -7.87 -5.92 -1.90
CA TYR A 32 -7.86 -4.57 -1.36
C TYR A 32 -7.69 -4.57 0.16
N ILE A 33 -6.73 -3.81 0.67
CA ILE A 33 -6.72 -3.34 2.05
C ILE A 33 -7.39 -1.97 2.07
N LEU A 34 -8.64 -1.95 2.53
CA LEU A 34 -9.40 -0.73 2.74
C LEU A 34 -9.31 -0.31 4.21
N TYR A 35 -9.24 0.99 4.49
CA TYR A 35 -9.15 1.52 5.84
C TYR A 35 -9.98 2.79 6.02
N LYS A 36 -10.40 3.04 7.26
CA LYS A 36 -11.17 4.23 7.65
C LYS A 36 -10.81 4.60 9.07
N ASN A 37 -10.80 5.89 9.40
CA ASN A 37 -10.50 6.37 10.76
C ASN A 37 -9.09 5.98 11.27
N LEU A 38 -8.14 5.80 10.35
CA LEU A 38 -6.75 5.42 10.61
C LEU A 38 -5.80 6.27 9.75
N ILE A 39 -4.55 6.39 10.19
CA ILE A 39 -3.46 7.03 9.43
C ILE A 39 -2.59 5.93 8.83
N ARG A 40 -2.47 5.86 7.51
CA ARG A 40 -1.57 4.89 6.86
C ARG A 40 -0.12 5.32 7.04
N VAL A 41 0.76 4.37 7.33
CA VAL A 41 2.20 4.65 7.51
C VAL A 41 3.11 3.70 6.74
N GLY A 42 2.62 2.51 6.39
CA GLY A 42 3.39 1.58 5.57
C GLY A 42 2.51 0.57 4.84
N TYR A 43 2.97 0.13 3.67
CA TYR A 43 2.35 -0.93 2.89
C TYR A 43 3.43 -1.77 2.20
N ALA A 44 3.33 -3.09 2.29
CA ALA A 44 4.23 -4.00 1.62
C ALA A 44 3.45 -5.14 0.96
N ARG A 45 3.88 -5.55 -0.22
CA ARG A 45 3.28 -6.61 -1.04
C ARG A 45 4.37 -7.58 -1.44
N ILE A 46 4.13 -8.87 -1.22
CA ILE A 46 5.01 -9.96 -1.66
C ILE A 46 4.19 -10.87 -2.57
N THR A 47 4.60 -10.98 -3.83
CA THR A 47 4.12 -12.01 -4.74
C THR A 47 5.06 -13.22 -4.70
N HIS A 48 4.48 -14.43 -4.67
CA HIS A 48 5.23 -15.65 -4.92
C HIS A 48 4.86 -16.16 -6.32
N ALA A 49 5.38 -15.46 -7.32
CA ALA A 49 5.02 -15.59 -8.73
C ALA A 49 5.33 -16.94 -9.41
N GLY A 50 5.70 -17.96 -8.62
CA GLY A 50 5.95 -19.34 -9.08
C GLY A 50 5.02 -20.42 -8.51
N LEU A 51 4.17 -20.12 -7.52
CA LEU A 51 3.24 -21.11 -6.94
C LEU A 51 1.76 -20.71 -7.06
N THR A 52 1.41 -19.44 -6.84
CA THR A 52 0.01 -18.97 -6.84
C THR A 52 -0.11 -17.52 -7.29
N ASP A 53 -1.27 -17.16 -7.84
CA ASP A 53 -1.65 -15.76 -8.15
C ASP A 53 -1.95 -14.92 -6.89
N THR A 54 -1.98 -15.56 -5.72
CA THR A 54 -2.25 -14.93 -4.43
C THR A 54 -1.01 -14.24 -3.87
N GLU A 55 -1.20 -13.06 -3.29
CA GLU A 55 -0.12 -12.25 -2.76
C GLU A 55 -0.28 -12.07 -1.26
N ILE A 56 0.84 -11.87 -0.57
CA ILE A 56 0.83 -11.48 0.84
C ILE A 56 0.94 -9.96 0.88
N GLN A 57 -0.10 -9.32 1.42
CA GLN A 57 -0.12 -7.88 1.64
C GLN A 57 -0.12 -7.54 3.13
N MET A 58 0.64 -6.53 3.51
CA MET A 58 0.76 -6.05 4.88
C MET A 58 0.65 -4.52 4.90
N ALA A 59 -0.26 -3.99 5.72
CA ALA A 59 -0.40 -2.57 5.96
C ALA A 59 -0.12 -2.24 7.44
N LYS A 60 0.54 -1.10 7.68
CA LYS A 60 0.76 -0.53 8.99
C LYS A 60 -0.03 0.76 9.12
N PHE A 61 -0.70 0.92 10.25
CA PHE A 61 -1.51 2.09 10.57
C PHE A 61 -1.12 2.67 11.93
N LYS A 62 -1.21 4.00 12.06
CA LYS A 62 -1.27 4.69 13.35
C LYS A 62 -2.74 4.94 13.69
N ILE A 63 -3.11 4.68 14.94
CA ILE A 63 -4.44 5.02 15.47
C ILE A 63 -4.42 6.49 15.88
N PRO A 64 -5.28 7.35 15.32
CA PRO A 64 -5.35 8.75 15.70
C PRO A 64 -5.81 8.90 17.16
N THR A 65 -5.15 9.75 17.93
CA THR A 65 -5.53 10.08 19.32
C THR A 65 -6.70 11.04 19.39
N ASP A 66 -6.87 11.86 18.36
CA ASP A 66 -7.87 12.91 18.27
C ASP A 66 -8.90 12.62 17.17
N LYS A 67 -10.13 13.13 17.35
CA LYS A 67 -11.20 13.03 16.34
C LYS A 67 -10.85 13.78 15.05
N LYS A 68 -10.03 14.82 15.13
CA LYS A 68 -9.50 15.55 13.99
C LYS A 68 -8.10 15.02 13.68
N TYR A 69 -7.99 14.22 12.64
CA TYR A 69 -6.71 13.72 12.15
C TYR A 69 -6.64 13.91 10.63
N THR A 70 -5.43 14.01 10.11
CA THR A 70 -5.18 14.02 8.66
C THR A 70 -4.33 12.80 8.33
N ASP A 71 -4.67 12.15 7.23
CA ASP A 71 -3.89 11.03 6.75
C ASP A 71 -2.61 11.49 6.05
N ASN A 72 -1.68 10.57 5.81
CA ASN A 72 -0.40 10.87 5.19
C ASN A 72 -0.52 10.92 3.66
N PRO A 73 -0.30 12.09 3.03
CA PRO A 73 -0.47 12.27 1.59
C PRO A 73 0.78 11.88 0.79
N THR A 74 1.96 11.94 1.39
CA THR A 74 3.23 11.74 0.70
C THR A 74 3.55 10.26 0.66
N VAL A 75 3.86 9.72 -0.53
CA VAL A 75 4.26 8.32 -0.71
C VAL A 75 5.73 8.27 -1.10
N VAL A 76 6.51 7.46 -0.40
CA VAL A 76 7.93 7.22 -0.72
C VAL A 76 8.22 5.72 -0.75
N THR A 77 9.17 5.30 -1.58
CA THR A 77 9.63 3.90 -1.66
C THR A 77 11.08 3.74 -1.19
N ASP A 78 11.82 4.84 -1.04
CA ASP A 78 13.15 4.83 -0.45
C ASP A 78 13.05 4.75 1.08
N PRO A 79 13.49 3.66 1.72
CA PRO A 79 13.47 3.56 3.18
C PRO A 79 14.44 4.55 3.86
N SER A 80 15.46 5.07 3.16
CA SER A 80 16.46 5.96 3.75
C SER A 80 15.90 7.34 4.12
N VAL A 81 14.81 7.78 3.48
CA VAL A 81 14.14 9.06 3.78
C VAL A 81 13.16 8.95 4.95
N VAL A 82 12.90 7.74 5.46
CA VAL A 82 11.97 7.51 6.58
C VAL A 82 12.69 7.74 7.91
N LYS A 83 12.36 8.83 8.59
CA LYS A 83 12.98 9.19 9.88
C LYS A 83 12.66 8.20 11.00
N ASP A 84 11.41 7.75 11.08
CA ASP A 84 10.95 6.81 12.10
C ASP A 84 11.21 5.37 11.66
N GLN A 85 12.31 4.81 12.15
CA GLN A 85 12.77 3.46 11.80
C GLN A 85 11.79 2.35 12.19
N SER A 86 10.88 2.60 13.15
CA SER A 86 9.84 1.62 13.54
C SER A 86 8.82 1.37 12.42
N LEU A 87 8.70 2.32 11.48
CA LEU A 87 7.80 2.20 10.34
C LEU A 87 8.36 1.27 9.26
N LEU A 88 9.68 1.10 9.22
CA LEU A 88 10.34 0.28 8.21
C LEU A 88 9.85 -1.17 8.25
N PHE A 89 9.65 -1.75 7.06
CA PHE A 89 9.49 -3.18 6.93
C PHE A 89 10.85 -3.86 6.98
N ASN A 90 10.86 -5.15 7.28
CA ASN A 90 12.08 -5.95 7.18
C ASN A 90 12.65 -5.84 5.76
N SER A 91 13.97 -5.78 5.62
CA SER A 91 14.66 -5.62 4.33
C SER A 91 14.38 -6.73 3.32
N LYS A 92 13.82 -7.88 3.75
CA LYS A 92 13.34 -8.96 2.88
C LYS A 92 12.09 -8.57 2.07
N PHE A 93 11.30 -7.60 2.53
CA PHE A 93 10.18 -7.07 1.73
C PHE A 93 10.77 -6.26 0.55
N GLY A 94 10.33 -6.56 -0.67
CA GLY A 94 10.81 -5.90 -1.90
C GLY A 94 12.20 -6.35 -2.39
N SER A 95 12.88 -7.29 -1.72
CA SER A 95 14.20 -7.79 -2.14
C SER A 95 14.15 -8.96 -3.13
N PHE A 96 13.04 -9.72 -3.14
CA PHE A 96 12.91 -10.92 -3.96
C PHE A 96 12.62 -10.62 -5.44
N TYR A 97 11.83 -9.58 -5.71
CA TYR A 97 11.54 -9.09 -7.06
C TYR A 97 11.36 -7.57 -7.01
N ARG A 98 12.38 -6.82 -7.44
CA ARG A 98 12.28 -5.37 -7.64
C ARG A 98 11.73 -5.10 -9.04
N GLY A 99 10.67 -4.30 -9.14
CA GLY A 99 10.09 -3.86 -10.42
C GLY A 99 8.92 -4.70 -10.94
N HIS A 100 8.59 -4.54 -12.23
CA HIS A 100 7.48 -5.27 -12.85
C HIS A 100 7.83 -6.73 -13.07
N GLY A 101 7.17 -7.63 -12.35
CA GLY A 101 7.21 -9.06 -12.64
C GLY A 101 6.20 -9.39 -13.73
N ARG A 102 6.65 -10.01 -14.83
CA ARG A 102 5.76 -10.68 -15.78
C ARG A 102 5.97 -12.18 -15.63
N PHE A 103 5.03 -12.85 -14.99
CA PHE A 103 4.95 -14.30 -14.99
C PHE A 103 3.65 -14.65 -15.73
N ASN A 104 3.78 -15.12 -16.97
CA ASN A 104 2.66 -15.36 -17.89
C ASN A 104 1.74 -14.13 -18.08
N THR A 105 0.42 -14.30 -17.96
CA THR A 105 -0.63 -13.28 -18.09
C THR A 105 -0.74 -12.33 -16.88
N HIS A 106 0.04 -12.57 -15.81
CA HIS A 106 -0.06 -11.83 -14.56
C HIS A 106 1.01 -10.74 -14.49
N ARG A 107 0.54 -9.50 -14.24
CA ARG A 107 1.39 -8.32 -14.08
C ARG A 107 1.46 -8.00 -12.59
N PHE A 108 2.66 -8.05 -12.02
CA PHE A 108 2.87 -7.66 -10.64
C PHE A 108 3.64 -6.33 -10.62
N HIS A 109 3.05 -5.30 -9.99
CA HIS A 109 3.71 -4.01 -9.75
C HIS A 109 4.33 -4.02 -8.34
N MET A 110 5.65 -4.20 -8.27
CA MET A 110 6.38 -4.36 -7.00
C MET A 110 7.18 -3.11 -6.61
N ASP A 111 6.54 -1.93 -6.62
CA ASP A 111 7.11 -0.72 -6.01
C ASP A 111 6.77 -0.68 -4.51
N THR A 112 7.03 -1.80 -3.81
CA THR A 112 6.83 -1.91 -2.36
C THR A 112 8.11 -2.42 -1.69
N PRO A 113 8.38 -2.05 -0.42
CA PRO A 113 7.52 -1.29 0.50
C PRO A 113 7.26 0.16 0.10
N LYS A 114 6.04 0.64 0.38
CA LYS A 114 5.65 2.05 0.34
C LYS A 114 5.53 2.57 1.76
N TYR A 115 6.02 3.78 2.00
CA TYR A 115 5.90 4.50 3.26
C TYR A 115 5.09 5.77 3.03
N PHE A 116 4.18 6.05 3.96
CA PHE A 116 3.29 7.20 3.88
C PHE A 116 3.70 8.22 4.93
N LEU A 117 4.14 9.39 4.49
CA LEU A 117 4.67 10.44 5.35
C LEU A 117 3.70 11.63 5.46
N PRO A 118 3.69 12.34 6.60
CA PRO A 118 3.00 13.61 6.70
C PRO A 118 3.48 14.58 5.62
N LYS A 119 2.65 15.58 5.31
CA LYS A 119 3.12 16.70 4.49
C LYS A 119 4.26 17.38 5.25
N GLU A 120 5.40 17.60 4.60
CA GLU A 120 6.46 18.41 5.21
C GLU A 120 5.88 19.79 5.47
N ASN A 121 5.94 20.25 6.72
CA ASN A 121 5.74 21.65 7.02
C ASN A 121 6.89 22.38 6.34
N GLN A 122 6.59 23.22 5.35
CA GLN A 122 7.55 24.19 4.84
C GLN A 122 7.88 25.13 6.00
N SER A 123 8.93 24.78 6.75
CA SER A 123 9.58 25.72 7.65
C SER A 123 10.31 26.72 6.75
N ASN A 124 9.74 27.93 6.64
CA ASN A 124 10.47 29.10 6.16
C ASN A 124 11.64 29.42 7.09
#